data_AF-A0A5J4U1P3-F1
#
_entry.id   AF-A0A5J4U1P3-F1
#
_cell.length_a   1.000
_cell.length_b   1.000
_cell.length_c   1.000
_cell.angle_alpha   90.00
_cell.angle_beta   90.00
_cell.angle_gamma   90.00
#
_symmetry.space_group_name_H-M   'P 1'
#
loop_
_entity.id
_entity.type
_entity.pdbx_description
1 polymer ?
#
loop_
_entity_poly.entity_id
_entity_poly.type
_entity_poly.pdbx_seq_one_letter_code
_entity_poly.pdbx_strand_id
1 'polypeptide(L)'
;MKHEKEENIRLKEEHRIKDEEIRMKYELNQRINEENIRLKEQLKQKDEELNRDKEELHRNVEEIGKLKFENQILKDKENTQNIDLKRIAEILRQPLIGTQQQQQQIQKQQEDECRKLIIKYEGKKDDEGRLNIINSGIVDALIQIFLTRSLDVISKPYIQLFFIITTPSSNEIKLPIVPKNPYPSLIHILDHQDIEVAKYAILSMYNILAARSQTSPQNSTHPHFDAISDCDGINQIFRVFKRNDIGKYSKRIAAECIGHLFRAREITNSEMKREIIAHLKQIIMKREKEQMKQAVQALNRLALNAVNRAEIEKDGFVVPDDD
;
A
#
# COMPACT_ATOMS: atom_id res chain seq x y z
N MET A 1 3.62 0.96 -115.64
CA MET A 1 2.24 0.39 -115.64
C MET A 1 2.07 -0.98 -114.96
N LYS A 2 2.69 -2.09 -115.40
CA LYS A 2 2.48 -3.41 -114.74
C LYS A 2 3.22 -3.56 -113.40
N HIS A 3 4.46 -3.06 -113.35
CA HIS A 3 5.33 -3.12 -112.16
C HIS A 3 4.86 -2.19 -111.01
N GLU A 4 4.37 -0.99 -111.33
CA GLU A 4 3.78 -0.05 -110.34
C GLU A 4 2.47 -0.57 -109.72
N LYS A 5 1.72 -1.42 -110.45
CA LYS A 5 0.49 -2.03 -109.93
C LYS A 5 0.80 -3.12 -108.90
N GLU A 6 1.81 -3.95 -109.16
CA GLU A 6 2.24 -5.01 -108.24
C GLU A 6 2.87 -4.44 -106.96
N GLU A 7 3.64 -3.36 -107.08
CA GLU A 7 4.22 -2.65 -105.93
C GLU A 7 3.13 -1.96 -105.07
N ASN A 8 2.13 -1.33 -105.70
CA ASN A 8 0.97 -0.79 -104.99
C ASN A 8 0.15 -1.88 -104.26
N ILE A 9 0.04 -3.08 -104.83
CA ILE A 9 -0.66 -4.21 -104.19
C ILE A 9 0.12 -4.69 -102.96
N ARG A 10 1.45 -4.82 -103.06
CA ARG A 10 2.32 -5.18 -101.92
C ARG A 10 2.25 -4.14 -100.79
N LEU A 11 2.35 -2.85 -101.12
CA LEU A 11 2.26 -1.78 -100.13
C LEU A 11 0.89 -1.75 -99.43
N LYS A 12 -0.20 -2.01 -100.16
CA LYS A 12 -1.54 -2.14 -99.56
C LYS A 12 -1.65 -3.35 -98.63
N GLU A 13 -1.04 -4.47 -98.99
CA GLU A 13 -1.02 -5.68 -98.17
C GLU A 13 -0.19 -5.48 -96.89
N GLU A 14 0.99 -4.85 -96.98
CA GLU A 14 1.79 -4.48 -95.80
C GLU A 14 1.07 -3.50 -94.88
N HIS A 15 0.36 -2.52 -95.43
CA HIS A 15 -0.47 -1.61 -94.65
C HIS A 15 -1.60 -2.37 -93.94
N ARG A 16 -2.27 -3.30 -94.63
CA ARG A 16 -3.33 -4.13 -94.04
C ARG A 16 -2.80 -4.97 -92.87
N ILE A 17 -1.65 -5.61 -93.04
CA ILE A 17 -1.01 -6.44 -91.99
C ILE A 17 -0.64 -5.56 -90.78
N LYS A 18 -0.06 -4.38 -91.01
CA LYS A 18 0.25 -3.43 -89.92
C LYS A 18 -0.99 -2.95 -89.19
N ASP A 19 -2.07 -2.67 -89.91
CA ASP A 19 -3.35 -2.26 -89.31
C ASP A 19 -3.96 -3.40 -88.47
N GLU A 20 -3.85 -4.64 -88.93
CA GLU A 20 -4.25 -5.84 -88.17
C GLU A 20 -3.41 -6.04 -86.90
N GLU A 21 -2.09 -5.87 -86.98
CA GLU A 21 -1.21 -5.92 -85.81
C GLU A 21 -1.53 -4.83 -84.78
N ILE A 22 -1.82 -3.60 -85.24
CA ILE A 22 -2.24 -2.50 -84.37
C ILE A 22 -3.55 -2.85 -83.68
N ARG A 23 -4.51 -3.43 -84.41
CA ARG A 23 -5.80 -3.85 -83.86
C ARG A 23 -5.65 -4.95 -82.82
N MET A 24 -4.84 -5.97 -83.09
CA MET A 24 -4.55 -7.05 -82.15
C MET A 24 -3.85 -6.55 -80.88
N LYS A 25 -2.88 -5.63 -81.01
CA LYS A 25 -2.23 -4.99 -79.85
C LYS A 25 -3.22 -4.18 -79.03
N TYR A 26 -4.13 -3.47 -79.67
CA TYR A 26 -5.18 -2.70 -78.99
C TYR A 26 -6.13 -3.62 -78.20
N GLU A 27 -6.60 -4.72 -78.80
CA GLU A 27 -7.45 -5.71 -78.12
C GLU A 27 -6.72 -6.41 -76.95
N LEU A 28 -5.44 -6.76 -77.13
CA LEU A 28 -4.63 -7.35 -76.07
C LEU A 28 -4.46 -6.38 -74.89
N ASN A 29 -4.18 -5.11 -75.16
CA ASN A 29 -4.08 -4.08 -74.12
C ASN A 29 -5.40 -3.86 -73.38
N GLN A 30 -6.55 -3.95 -74.06
CA GLN A 30 -7.85 -3.90 -73.39
C GLN A 30 -8.04 -5.08 -72.43
N ARG A 31 -7.72 -6.31 -72.87
CA ARG A 31 -7.81 -7.50 -71.99
C ARG A 31 -6.90 -7.41 -70.77
N ILE A 32 -5.65 -6.96 -70.97
CA ILE A 32 -4.70 -6.75 -69.86
C ILE A 32 -5.23 -5.69 -68.89
N ASN A 33 -5.84 -4.62 -69.39
CA ASN A 33 -6.41 -3.58 -68.54
C ASN A 33 -7.61 -4.09 -67.73
N GLU A 34 -8.50 -4.89 -68.34
CA GLU A 34 -9.62 -5.53 -67.64
C GLU A 34 -9.14 -6.51 -66.56
N GLU A 35 -8.10 -7.30 -66.86
CA GLU A 35 -7.51 -8.25 -65.89
C GLU A 35 -6.83 -7.51 -64.72
N ASN A 36 -6.12 -6.41 -65.00
CA ASN A 36 -5.54 -5.56 -63.96
C ASN A 36 -6.60 -4.91 -63.06
N ILE A 37 -7.76 -4.53 -63.61
CA ILE A 37 -8.88 -4.01 -62.81
C ILE A 37 -9.41 -5.11 -61.89
N ARG A 38 -9.63 -6.32 -62.40
CA ARG A 38 -10.10 -7.48 -61.59
C ARG A 38 -9.12 -7.82 -60.47
N LEU A 39 -7.82 -7.86 -60.76
CA LEU A 39 -6.78 -8.15 -59.76
C LEU A 39 -6.73 -7.06 -58.67
N LYS A 40 -6.91 -5.78 -59.03
CA LYS A 40 -7.02 -4.70 -58.03
C LYS A 40 -8.25 -4.83 -57.14
N GLU A 41 -9.39 -5.24 -57.70
CA GLU A 41 -10.61 -5.49 -56.94
C GLU A 41 -10.41 -6.64 -55.93
N GLN A 42 -9.77 -7.73 -56.37
CA GLN A 42 -9.46 -8.88 -55.50
C GLN A 42 -8.47 -8.51 -54.39
N LEU A 43 -7.43 -7.74 -54.70
CA LEU A 43 -6.49 -7.24 -53.70
C LEU A 43 -7.20 -6.39 -52.64
N LYS A 44 -8.09 -5.49 -53.07
CA LYS A 44 -8.87 -4.66 -52.16
C LYS A 44 -9.75 -5.49 -51.23
N GLN A 45 -10.44 -6.50 -51.76
CA GLN A 45 -11.27 -7.42 -50.95
C GLN A 45 -10.43 -8.17 -49.91
N LYS A 46 -9.23 -8.62 -50.31
CA LYS A 46 -8.30 -9.35 -49.43
C LYS A 46 -7.72 -8.44 -48.33
N ASP A 47 -7.44 -7.18 -48.65
CA ASP A 47 -7.00 -6.18 -47.66
C ASP A 47 -8.11 -5.86 -46.64
N GLU A 48 -9.36 -5.78 -47.10
CA GLU A 48 -10.53 -5.60 -46.21
C GLU A 48 -10.74 -6.81 -45.29
N GLU A 49 -10.58 -8.03 -45.81
CA GLU A 49 -10.63 -9.27 -45.02
C GLU A 49 -9.51 -9.32 -43.97
N LEU A 50 -8.27 -9.02 -44.37
CA LEU A 50 -7.13 -8.97 -43.47
C LEU A 50 -7.32 -7.95 -42.33
N ASN A 51 -7.95 -6.80 -42.63
CA ASN A 51 -8.25 -5.80 -41.60
C ASN A 51 -9.32 -6.28 -40.62
N ARG A 52 -10.37 -6.98 -41.09
CA ARG A 52 -11.38 -7.60 -40.21
C ARG A 52 -10.75 -8.64 -39.27
N ASP A 53 -9.87 -9.50 -39.79
CA ASP A 53 -9.19 -10.52 -39.01
C ASP A 53 -8.27 -9.90 -37.94
N LYS A 54 -7.58 -8.80 -38.27
CA LYS A 54 -6.74 -8.06 -37.31
C LYS A 54 -7.56 -7.46 -36.17
N GLU A 55 -8.73 -6.89 -36.46
CA GLU A 55 -9.62 -6.35 -35.44
C GLU A 55 -10.16 -7.45 -34.52
N GLU A 56 -10.51 -8.61 -35.08
CA GLU A 56 -10.94 -9.77 -34.29
C GLU A 56 -9.82 -10.29 -33.39
N LEU A 57 -8.60 -10.42 -33.92
CA LEU A 57 -7.44 -10.82 -33.14
C LEU A 57 -7.17 -9.85 -31.99
N HIS A 58 -7.32 -8.55 -32.22
CA HIS A 58 -7.14 -7.53 -31.19
C HIS A 58 -8.19 -7.68 -30.07
N ARG A 59 -9.47 -7.86 -30.42
CA ARG A 59 -10.55 -8.12 -29.45
C ARG A 59 -10.28 -9.39 -28.62
N ASN A 60 -9.84 -10.47 -29.27
CA ASN A 60 -9.50 -11.73 -28.59
C ASN A 60 -8.32 -11.57 -27.62
N VAL A 61 -7.30 -10.77 -27.98
CA VAL A 61 -6.16 -10.49 -27.10
C VAL A 61 -6.59 -9.70 -25.86
N GLU A 62 -7.46 -8.70 -26.02
CA GLU A 62 -8.01 -7.96 -24.89
C GLU A 62 -8.85 -8.85 -23.96
N GLU A 63 -9.68 -9.72 -24.53
CA GLU A 63 -10.49 -10.68 -23.77
C GLU A 63 -9.63 -11.70 -23.01
N ILE A 64 -8.58 -12.23 -23.64
CA ILE A 64 -7.59 -13.08 -22.96
C ILE A 64 -6.91 -12.32 -21.81
N GLY A 65 -6.63 -11.03 -21.98
CA GLY A 65 -6.11 -10.16 -20.92
C GLY A 65 -7.07 -10.07 -19.72
N LYS A 66 -8.36 -9.84 -19.97
CA LYS A 66 -9.42 -9.81 -18.94
C LYS A 66 -9.55 -11.15 -18.22
N LEU A 67 -9.63 -12.25 -18.98
CA LEU A 67 -9.73 -13.61 -18.41
C LEU A 67 -8.50 -13.99 -17.58
N LYS A 68 -7.29 -13.56 -17.96
CA LYS A 68 -6.07 -13.75 -17.15
C LYS A 68 -6.15 -13.00 -15.83
N PHE A 69 -6.63 -11.75 -15.85
CA PHE A 69 -6.81 -10.95 -14.65
C PHE A 69 -7.88 -11.53 -13.72
N GLU A 70 -9.02 -11.96 -14.26
CA GLU A 70 -10.08 -12.63 -13.50
C GLU A 70 -9.61 -13.96 -12.90
N ASN A 71 -8.87 -14.77 -13.65
CA ASN A 71 -8.27 -16.00 -13.13
C ASN A 71 -7.24 -15.74 -12.02
N GLN A 72 -6.49 -14.65 -12.11
CA GLN A 72 -5.58 -14.25 -11.03
C GLN A 72 -6.36 -13.88 -9.76
N ILE A 73 -7.43 -13.10 -9.89
CA ILE A 73 -8.33 -12.76 -8.78
C ILE A 73 -8.97 -14.02 -8.17
N LEU A 74 -9.38 -14.99 -9.00
CA LEU A 74 -9.96 -16.25 -8.54
C LEU A 74 -8.93 -17.10 -7.78
N LYS A 75 -7.69 -17.22 -8.27
CA LYS A 75 -6.60 -17.89 -7.55
C LYS A 75 -6.26 -17.20 -6.23
N ASP A 76 -6.28 -15.88 -6.21
CA ASP A 76 -6.05 -15.10 -4.98
C ASP A 76 -7.21 -15.30 -4.00
N LYS A 77 -8.45 -15.40 -4.48
CA LYS A 77 -9.64 -15.73 -3.65
C LYS A 77 -9.59 -17.16 -3.10
N GLU A 78 -9.23 -18.16 -3.91
CA GLU A 78 -9.07 -19.55 -3.47
C GLU A 78 -7.95 -19.69 -2.42
N ASN A 79 -6.81 -19.03 -2.60
CA ASN A 79 -5.73 -18.99 -1.61
C ASN A 79 -6.12 -18.30 -0.29
N THR A 80 -7.16 -17.45 -0.29
CA THR A 80 -7.59 -16.71 0.91
C THR A 80 -8.49 -17.55 1.82
N GLN A 81 -9.10 -18.63 1.31
CA GLN A 81 -10.08 -19.45 2.06
C GLN A 81 -9.46 -20.40 3.10
N ASN A 82 -8.15 -20.63 3.12
CA ASN A 82 -7.55 -21.51 4.13
C ASN A 82 -6.12 -21.09 4.53
N ILE A 83 -5.99 -19.87 5.09
CA ILE A 83 -4.72 -19.46 5.71
C ILE A 83 -4.57 -20.18 7.05
N ASP A 84 -3.61 -21.09 7.12
CA ASP A 84 -3.22 -21.75 8.37
C ASP A 84 -2.42 -20.80 9.27
N LEU A 85 -3.14 -20.08 10.14
CA LEU A 85 -2.56 -19.12 11.08
C LEU A 85 -1.60 -19.78 12.09
N LYS A 86 -1.82 -21.06 12.45
CA LYS A 86 -0.93 -21.77 13.38
C LYS A 86 0.41 -22.04 12.73
N ARG A 87 0.40 -22.52 11.48
CA ARG A 87 1.63 -22.70 10.70
C ARG A 87 2.39 -21.39 10.50
N ILE A 88 1.69 -20.27 10.27
CA ILE A 88 2.35 -18.96 10.19
C ILE A 88 3.02 -18.60 11.51
N ALA A 89 2.34 -18.79 12.64
CA ALA A 89 2.94 -18.54 13.95
C ALA A 89 4.22 -19.38 14.17
N GLU A 90 4.21 -20.65 13.76
CA GLU A 90 5.38 -21.52 13.82
C GLU A 90 6.54 -21.02 12.94
N ILE A 91 6.26 -20.61 11.71
CA ILE A 91 7.26 -20.02 10.80
C ILE A 91 7.88 -18.77 11.41
N LEU A 92 7.07 -17.86 11.98
CA LEU A 92 7.55 -16.65 12.63
C LEU A 92 8.40 -16.92 13.88
N ARG A 93 8.16 -18.02 14.59
CA ARG A 93 8.97 -18.42 15.76
C ARG A 93 10.33 -19.01 15.40
N GLN A 94 10.58 -19.34 14.13
CA GLN A 94 11.86 -19.90 13.73
C GLN A 94 12.98 -18.86 13.99
N PRO A 95 14.04 -19.23 14.72
CA PRO A 95 15.16 -18.33 14.94
C PRO A 95 15.99 -18.18 13.66
N LEU A 96 16.65 -17.04 13.49
CA LEU A 96 17.58 -16.79 12.38
C LEU A 96 18.93 -17.47 12.68
N ILE A 97 19.01 -18.78 12.46
CA ILE A 97 20.22 -19.59 12.71
C ILE A 97 20.87 -20.05 11.41
N GLY A 98 22.17 -20.35 11.46
CA GLY A 98 22.95 -20.85 10.33
C GLY A 98 23.75 -19.77 9.61
N THR A 99 24.13 -20.04 8.36
CA THR A 99 24.89 -19.10 7.52
C THR A 99 24.05 -17.87 7.16
N GLN A 100 24.70 -16.80 6.71
CA GLN A 100 24.00 -15.58 6.27
C GLN A 100 22.91 -15.87 5.21
N GLN A 101 23.19 -16.78 4.27
CA GLN A 101 22.22 -17.18 3.25
C GLN A 101 21.03 -17.95 3.85
N GLN A 102 21.27 -18.82 4.83
CA GLN A 102 20.19 -19.55 5.52
C GLN A 102 19.32 -18.60 6.34
N GLN A 103 19.94 -17.66 7.07
CA GLN A 103 19.21 -16.63 7.82
C GLN A 103 18.34 -15.77 6.91
N GLN A 104 18.88 -15.35 5.76
CA GLN A 104 18.11 -14.59 4.75
C GLN A 104 16.94 -15.40 4.17
N GLN A 105 17.10 -16.71 3.97
CA GLN A 105 16.01 -17.58 3.50
C GLN A 105 14.90 -17.69 4.55
N ILE A 106 15.26 -17.91 5.83
CA ILE A 106 14.30 -17.98 6.94
C ILE A 106 13.57 -16.64 7.07
N GLN A 107 14.32 -15.53 7.08
CA GLN A 107 13.75 -14.19 7.17
C GLN A 107 12.80 -13.91 6.00
N LYS A 108 13.20 -14.25 4.77
CA LYS A 108 12.34 -14.07 3.59
C LYS A 108 11.04 -14.86 3.73
N GLN A 109 11.11 -16.11 4.18
CA GLN A 109 9.92 -16.93 4.40
C GLN A 109 8.99 -16.30 5.45
N GLN A 110 9.54 -15.80 6.55
CA GLN A 110 8.78 -15.11 7.59
C GLN A 110 8.11 -13.84 7.06
N GLU A 111 8.84 -13.02 6.30
CA GLU A 111 8.31 -11.81 5.68
C GLU A 111 7.22 -12.11 4.65
N ASP A 112 7.37 -13.19 3.87
CA ASP A 112 6.36 -13.64 2.91
C ASP A 112 5.06 -14.01 3.62
N GLU A 113 5.13 -14.71 4.76
CA GLU A 113 3.93 -14.99 5.58
C GLU A 113 3.31 -13.71 6.17
N CYS A 114 4.14 -12.76 6.63
CA CYS A 114 3.62 -11.46 7.06
C CYS A 114 2.89 -10.73 5.92
N ARG A 115 3.46 -10.70 4.71
CA ARG A 115 2.86 -10.02 3.55
C ARG A 115 1.54 -10.66 3.13
N LYS A 116 1.40 -11.99 3.20
CA LYS A 116 0.11 -12.68 2.95
C LYS A 116 -0.99 -12.17 3.88
N LEU A 117 -0.69 -12.04 5.18
CA LEU A 117 -1.66 -11.53 6.15
C LEU A 117 -1.93 -10.04 5.98
N ILE A 118 -0.91 -9.24 5.68
CA ILE A 118 -1.07 -7.81 5.37
C ILE A 118 -2.09 -7.65 4.23
N ILE A 119 -1.88 -8.33 3.10
CA ILE A 119 -2.77 -8.27 1.92
C ILE A 119 -4.20 -8.71 2.28
N LYS A 120 -4.34 -9.73 3.13
CA LYS A 120 -5.65 -10.22 3.56
C LYS A 120 -6.42 -9.18 4.38
N TYR A 121 -5.76 -8.43 5.26
CA TYR A 121 -6.41 -7.60 6.29
C TYR A 121 -6.29 -6.08 6.08
N GLU A 122 -5.47 -5.62 5.15
CA GLU A 122 -5.30 -4.19 4.87
C GLU A 122 -6.61 -3.56 4.39
N GLY A 123 -7.00 -2.44 5.02
CA GLY A 123 -8.23 -1.70 4.70
C GLY A 123 -9.54 -2.39 5.10
N LYS A 124 -9.50 -3.60 5.70
CA LYS A 124 -10.70 -4.37 6.05
C LYS A 124 -11.05 -4.27 7.54
N LYS A 125 -12.34 -4.10 7.83
CA LYS A 125 -12.92 -4.29 9.18
C LYS A 125 -13.29 -5.76 9.34
N ASP A 126 -12.35 -6.55 9.85
CA ASP A 126 -12.50 -7.99 10.10
C ASP A 126 -11.95 -8.30 11.50
N ASP A 127 -12.74 -7.97 12.51
CA ASP A 127 -12.36 -8.16 13.91
C ASP A 127 -12.24 -9.65 14.26
N GLU A 128 -13.14 -10.51 13.74
CA GLU A 128 -13.06 -11.96 13.96
C GLU A 128 -11.74 -12.54 13.43
N GLY A 129 -11.36 -12.18 12.20
CA GLY A 129 -10.11 -12.62 11.62
C GLY A 129 -8.88 -12.09 12.38
N ARG A 130 -8.93 -10.85 12.89
CA ARG A 130 -7.86 -10.29 13.74
C ARG A 130 -7.77 -11.01 15.09
N LEU A 131 -8.91 -11.37 15.69
CA LEU A 131 -8.95 -12.15 16.92
C LEU A 131 -8.35 -13.55 16.69
N ASN A 132 -8.64 -14.17 15.55
CA ASN A 132 -8.02 -15.44 15.15
C ASN A 132 -6.50 -15.32 14.98
N ILE A 133 -5.99 -14.22 14.41
CA ILE A 133 -4.54 -13.93 14.37
C ILE A 133 -3.96 -13.84 15.79
N ILE A 134 -4.61 -13.11 16.70
CA ILE A 134 -4.16 -12.98 18.09
C ILE A 134 -4.11 -14.36 18.77
N ASN A 135 -5.17 -15.15 18.63
CA ASN A 135 -5.32 -16.47 19.27
C ASN A 135 -4.38 -17.53 18.67
N SER A 136 -3.95 -17.38 17.42
CA SER A 136 -2.98 -18.29 16.79
C SER A 136 -1.55 -18.14 17.33
N GLY A 137 -1.27 -17.05 18.07
CA GLY A 137 0.04 -16.76 18.64
C GLY A 137 1.01 -16.05 17.68
N ILE A 138 0.51 -15.51 16.56
CA ILE A 138 1.26 -14.65 15.64
C ILE A 138 1.71 -13.36 16.35
N VAL A 139 0.83 -12.75 17.15
CA VAL A 139 1.17 -11.53 17.90
C VAL A 139 2.30 -11.79 18.89
N ASP A 140 2.29 -12.92 19.59
CA ASP A 140 3.38 -13.29 20.50
C ASP A 140 4.70 -13.50 19.74
N ALA A 141 4.65 -14.13 18.56
CA ALA A 141 5.83 -14.31 17.72
C ALA A 141 6.41 -12.97 17.26
N LEU A 142 5.56 -12.02 16.81
CA LEU A 142 6.00 -10.67 16.44
C LEU A 142 6.61 -9.91 17.63
N ILE A 143 5.98 -9.96 18.81
CA ILE A 143 6.50 -9.35 20.05
C ILE A 143 7.89 -9.91 20.38
N GLN A 144 8.09 -11.21 20.26
CA GLN A 144 9.39 -11.85 20.50
C GLN A 144 10.44 -11.48 19.44
N ILE A 145 10.07 -11.44 18.16
CA ILE A 145 10.94 -10.97 17.06
C ILE A 145 11.45 -9.56 17.38
N PHE A 146 10.55 -8.66 17.74
CA PHE A 146 10.87 -7.28 18.06
C PHE A 146 11.75 -7.16 19.31
N LEU A 147 11.53 -7.98 20.33
CA LEU A 147 12.28 -7.88 21.58
C LEU A 147 13.72 -8.41 21.46
N THR A 148 13.91 -9.46 20.67
CA THR A 148 15.14 -10.27 20.70
C THR A 148 16.09 -10.02 19.54
N ARG A 149 15.59 -9.49 18.41
CA ARG A 149 16.42 -9.24 17.23
C ARG A 149 17.06 -7.86 17.28
N SER A 150 18.24 -7.77 16.68
CA SER A 150 18.87 -6.48 16.40
C SER A 150 18.03 -5.69 15.39
N LEU A 151 18.08 -4.36 15.49
CA LEU A 151 17.23 -3.49 14.67
C LEU A 151 17.49 -3.66 13.17
N ASP A 152 18.73 -3.92 12.75
CA ASP A 152 19.13 -4.07 11.35
C ASP A 152 18.46 -5.24 10.63
N VAL A 153 17.97 -6.25 11.36
CA VAL A 153 17.25 -7.40 10.77
C VAL A 153 15.73 -7.33 10.94
N ILE A 154 15.20 -6.29 11.61
CA ILE A 154 13.75 -6.08 11.74
C ILE A 154 13.25 -5.29 10.53
N SER A 155 12.69 -6.00 9.56
CA SER A 155 12.15 -5.38 8.35
C SER A 155 10.69 -4.93 8.49
N LYS A 156 10.27 -4.05 7.57
CA LYS A 156 8.92 -3.45 7.52
C LYS A 156 7.74 -4.44 7.62
N PRO A 157 7.73 -5.62 6.96
CA PRO A 157 6.57 -6.52 6.99
C PRO A 157 6.15 -6.96 8.38
N TYR A 158 7.11 -7.16 9.30
CA TYR A 158 6.80 -7.59 10.67
C TYR A 158 5.97 -6.53 11.40
N ILE A 159 6.44 -5.28 11.42
CA ILE A 159 5.76 -4.20 12.14
C ILE A 159 4.50 -3.72 11.42
N GLN A 160 4.47 -3.79 10.08
CA GLN A 160 3.27 -3.46 9.31
C GLN A 160 2.14 -4.44 9.62
N LEU A 161 2.44 -5.74 9.74
CA LEU A 161 1.44 -6.73 10.16
C LEU A 161 0.92 -6.41 11.57
N PHE A 162 1.81 -6.12 12.51
CA PHE A 162 1.41 -5.73 13.87
C PHE A 162 0.50 -4.50 13.86
N PHE A 163 0.86 -3.46 13.11
CA PHE A 163 0.04 -2.26 12.95
C PHE A 163 -1.35 -2.58 12.39
N ILE A 164 -1.43 -3.40 11.33
CA ILE A 164 -2.70 -3.81 10.73
C ILE A 164 -3.57 -4.52 11.77
N ILE A 165 -3.02 -5.40 12.60
CA ILE A 165 -3.80 -6.06 13.67
C ILE A 165 -4.44 -5.02 14.62
N THR A 166 -3.79 -3.87 14.84
CA THR A 166 -4.33 -2.79 15.67
C THR A 166 -5.29 -1.82 14.95
N THR A 167 -5.40 -1.83 13.62
CA THR A 167 -6.29 -0.91 12.88
C THR A 167 -6.75 -1.41 11.48
N PRO A 168 -8.01 -1.15 11.05
CA PRO A 168 -9.13 -0.60 11.82
C PRO A 168 -9.74 -1.71 12.68
N SER A 169 -9.42 -1.71 13.98
CA SER A 169 -9.88 -2.73 14.93
C SER A 169 -10.63 -2.10 16.09
N SER A 170 -11.62 -2.81 16.61
CA SER A 170 -12.35 -2.39 17.82
C SER A 170 -11.51 -2.53 19.09
N ASN A 171 -12.03 -2.03 20.21
CA ASN A 171 -11.39 -2.23 21.51
C ASN A 171 -11.34 -3.71 21.89
N GLU A 172 -12.27 -4.53 21.39
CA GLU A 172 -12.31 -5.99 21.63
C GLU A 172 -11.09 -6.70 21.06
N ILE A 173 -10.46 -6.14 20.03
CA ILE A 173 -9.22 -6.67 19.43
C ILE A 173 -7.97 -6.12 20.13
N LYS A 174 -8.02 -4.86 20.57
CA LYS A 174 -6.86 -4.19 21.20
C LYS A 174 -6.66 -4.64 22.65
N LEU A 175 -7.73 -4.93 23.38
CA LEU A 175 -7.67 -5.36 24.78
C LEU A 175 -6.90 -6.69 24.98
N PRO A 176 -7.08 -7.73 24.14
CA PRO A 176 -6.27 -8.95 24.18
C PRO A 176 -4.78 -8.79 23.89
N ILE A 177 -4.36 -7.68 23.27
CA ILE A 177 -2.94 -7.43 22.97
C ILE A 177 -2.19 -6.94 24.21
N VAL A 178 -2.84 -6.15 25.07
CA VAL A 178 -2.26 -5.60 26.31
C VAL A 178 -1.59 -6.66 27.20
N PRO A 179 -2.25 -7.78 27.58
CA PRO A 179 -1.64 -8.78 28.46
C PRO A 179 -0.44 -9.50 27.83
N LYS A 180 -0.22 -9.38 26.51
CA LYS A 180 0.98 -9.90 25.83
C LYS A 180 2.22 -9.01 26.04
N ASN A 181 2.08 -7.91 26.77
CA ASN A 181 3.14 -6.95 27.09
C ASN A 181 3.91 -6.44 25.86
N PRO A 182 3.23 -5.76 24.91
CA PRO A 182 3.86 -5.35 23.65
C PRO A 182 4.81 -4.16 23.80
N TYR A 183 4.76 -3.41 24.92
CA TYR A 183 5.43 -2.12 25.03
C TYR A 183 6.96 -2.23 24.98
N PRO A 184 7.65 -3.11 25.73
CA PRO A 184 9.11 -3.22 25.61
C PRO A 184 9.56 -3.50 24.18
N SER A 185 8.87 -4.41 23.49
CA SER A 185 9.10 -4.74 22.08
C SER A 185 8.89 -3.55 21.15
N LEU A 186 7.78 -2.83 21.28
CA LEU A 186 7.49 -1.68 20.41
C LEU A 186 8.43 -0.50 20.69
N ILE A 187 8.82 -0.29 21.95
CA ILE A 187 9.77 0.74 22.36
C ILE A 187 11.15 0.49 21.75
N HIS A 188 11.63 -0.76 21.74
CA HIS A 188 12.89 -1.13 21.09
C HIS A 188 12.94 -0.67 19.63
N ILE A 189 11.84 -0.82 18.89
CA ILE A 189 11.73 -0.48 17.46
C ILE A 189 11.71 1.04 17.21
N LEU A 190 11.40 1.88 18.20
CA LEU A 190 11.27 3.34 17.98
C LEU A 190 12.58 4.00 17.51
N ASP A 191 13.74 3.42 17.82
CA ASP A 191 15.06 3.90 17.41
C ASP A 191 15.52 3.34 16.04
N HIS A 192 14.61 2.72 15.29
CA HIS A 192 14.94 2.14 14.00
C HIS A 192 15.31 3.23 12.95
N GLN A 193 16.31 2.91 12.13
CA GLN A 193 16.84 3.81 11.08
C GLN A 193 15.86 3.99 9.92
N ASP A 194 15.15 2.92 9.53
CA ASP A 194 13.99 3.05 8.63
C ASP A 194 12.84 3.75 9.35
N ILE A 195 12.53 4.98 8.90
CA ILE A 195 11.47 5.83 9.44
C ILE A 195 10.08 5.21 9.33
N GLU A 196 9.84 4.34 8.35
CA GLU A 196 8.55 3.66 8.20
C GLU A 196 8.36 2.59 9.27
N VAL A 197 9.43 1.91 9.66
CA VAL A 197 9.42 0.93 10.76
C VAL A 197 9.13 1.64 12.08
N ALA A 198 9.85 2.73 12.38
CA ALA A 198 9.59 3.54 13.57
C ALA A 198 8.17 4.15 13.57
N LYS A 199 7.67 4.58 12.40
CA LYS A 199 6.30 5.10 12.23
C LYS A 199 5.25 4.04 12.59
N TYR A 200 5.35 2.81 12.08
CA TYR A 200 4.38 1.78 12.41
C TYR A 200 4.44 1.36 13.89
N ALA A 201 5.62 1.39 14.52
CA ALA A 201 5.75 1.14 15.95
C ALA A 201 4.99 2.18 16.78
N ILE A 202 5.23 3.48 16.56
CA ILE A 202 4.54 4.53 17.32
C ILE A 202 3.03 4.54 17.06
N LEU A 203 2.59 4.26 15.84
CA LEU A 203 1.17 4.13 15.51
C LEU A 203 0.50 2.93 16.20
N SER A 204 1.18 1.80 16.26
CA SER A 204 0.68 0.61 16.96
C SER A 204 0.52 0.89 18.45
N MET A 205 1.50 1.56 19.06
CA MET A 205 1.41 2.00 20.45
C MET A 205 0.22 2.94 20.67
N TYR A 206 0.08 3.96 19.82
CA TYR A 206 -1.05 4.90 19.87
C TYR A 206 -2.40 4.17 19.82
N ASN A 207 -2.56 3.23 18.89
CA ASN A 207 -3.80 2.46 18.75
C ASN A 207 -4.13 1.68 20.02
N ILE A 208 -3.15 1.03 20.65
CA ILE A 208 -3.34 0.29 21.91
C ILE A 208 -3.70 1.24 23.06
N LEU A 209 -3.03 2.40 23.16
CA LEU A 209 -3.31 3.43 24.17
C LEU A 209 -4.74 4.00 24.05
N ALA A 210 -5.16 4.30 22.82
CA ALA A 210 -6.48 4.86 22.55
C ALA A 210 -7.62 3.92 22.98
N ALA A 211 -7.42 2.60 22.91
CA ALA A 211 -8.45 1.60 23.25
C ALA A 211 -8.89 1.66 24.72
N ARG A 212 -7.93 1.76 25.64
CA ARG A 212 -8.20 1.70 27.08
C ARG A 212 -8.65 3.01 27.68
N SER A 213 -8.26 4.14 27.10
CA SER A 213 -8.71 5.43 27.63
C SER A 213 -10.23 5.62 27.60
N GLN A 214 -10.95 4.87 26.76
CA GLN A 214 -12.41 4.89 26.72
C GLN A 214 -13.07 4.09 27.86
N THR A 215 -12.33 3.20 28.53
CA THR A 215 -12.87 2.22 29.50
C THR A 215 -12.61 2.55 30.96
N SER A 216 -11.63 3.42 31.24
CA SER A 216 -11.28 3.87 32.59
C SER A 216 -11.98 5.19 32.94
N PRO A 217 -12.29 5.47 34.22
CA PRO A 217 -12.85 6.77 34.64
C PRO A 217 -12.01 7.95 34.13
N GLN A 218 -12.66 8.97 33.58
CA GLN A 218 -12.00 10.09 32.90
C GLN A 218 -10.99 10.84 33.80
N ASN A 219 -11.25 10.91 35.10
CA ASN A 219 -10.41 11.60 36.09
C ASN A 219 -9.29 10.73 36.69
N SER A 220 -9.15 9.48 36.25
CA SER A 220 -8.09 8.57 36.72
C SER A 220 -6.82 8.69 35.87
N THR A 221 -5.66 8.33 36.43
CA THR A 221 -4.41 8.21 35.65
C THR A 221 -4.52 7.15 34.55
N HIS A 222 -3.70 7.24 33.50
CA HIS A 222 -3.78 6.30 32.38
C HIS A 222 -3.35 4.87 32.80
N PRO A 223 -4.12 3.81 32.50
CA PRO A 223 -3.84 2.44 32.96
C PRO A 223 -2.58 1.79 32.36
N HIS A 224 -2.00 2.40 31.33
CA HIS A 224 -0.77 1.94 30.68
C HIS A 224 0.46 2.78 31.00
N PHE A 225 0.33 3.82 31.83
CA PHE A 225 1.48 4.68 32.11
C PHE A 225 2.63 3.86 32.70
N ASP A 226 2.39 3.12 33.78
CA ASP A 226 3.47 2.49 34.54
C ASP A 226 4.17 1.43 33.68
N ALA A 227 3.42 0.59 32.95
CA ALA A 227 3.98 -0.40 32.02
C ALA A 227 4.87 0.19 30.90
N ILE A 228 4.59 1.41 30.45
CA ILE A 228 5.42 2.12 29.46
C ILE A 228 6.58 2.85 30.14
N SER A 229 6.37 3.39 31.33
CA SER A 229 7.41 4.05 32.12
C SER A 229 8.51 3.08 32.52
N ASP A 230 8.14 1.85 32.88
CA ASP A 230 9.07 0.79 33.34
C ASP A 230 10.08 0.36 32.26
N CYS A 231 9.78 0.61 30.99
CA CYS A 231 10.68 0.31 29.85
C CYS A 231 11.29 1.57 29.20
N ASP A 232 11.40 2.68 29.94
CA ASP A 232 11.86 4.00 29.46
C ASP A 232 11.01 4.55 28.29
N GLY A 233 9.81 4.02 28.11
CA GLY A 233 9.00 4.28 26.92
C GLY A 233 8.56 5.74 26.79
N ILE A 234 8.40 6.47 27.90
CA ILE A 234 8.07 7.90 27.89
C ILE A 234 9.17 8.71 27.22
N ASN A 235 10.43 8.49 27.62
CA ASN A 235 11.57 9.20 27.04
C ASN A 235 11.81 8.78 25.59
N GLN A 236 11.55 7.52 25.25
CA GLN A 236 11.69 7.01 23.88
C GLN A 236 10.64 7.60 22.93
N ILE A 237 9.38 7.72 23.36
CA ILE A 237 8.34 8.43 22.59
C ILE A 237 8.73 9.91 22.41
N PHE A 238 9.25 10.55 23.46
CA PHE A 238 9.71 11.95 23.34
C PHE A 238 10.90 12.09 22.38
N ARG A 239 11.84 11.14 22.39
CA ARG A 239 12.92 11.08 21.39
C ARG A 239 12.38 10.99 19.97
N VAL A 240 11.37 10.16 19.71
CA VAL A 240 10.69 10.11 18.41
C VAL A 240 10.10 11.46 18.03
N PHE A 241 9.47 12.18 18.96
CA PHE A 241 8.97 13.54 18.70
C PHE A 241 10.10 14.51 18.30
N LYS A 242 11.27 14.40 18.93
CA LYS A 242 12.44 15.27 18.68
C LYS A 242 13.23 14.91 17.41
N ARG A 243 13.07 13.71 16.85
CA ARG A 243 13.74 13.27 15.62
C ARG A 243 13.52 14.25 14.46
N ASN A 244 14.57 14.62 13.74
CA ASN A 244 14.49 15.58 12.63
C ASN A 244 14.09 14.92 11.29
N ASP A 245 14.37 13.63 11.16
CA ASP A 245 14.10 12.80 9.99
C ASP A 245 12.64 12.31 9.93
N ILE A 246 11.93 12.29 11.08
CA ILE A 246 10.56 11.78 11.14
C ILE A 246 9.53 12.85 10.72
N GLY A 247 8.55 12.44 9.91
CA GLY A 247 7.53 13.32 9.37
C GLY A 247 6.56 13.91 10.42
N LYS A 248 5.89 15.01 10.05
CA LYS A 248 4.92 15.73 10.92
C LYS A 248 3.84 14.82 11.51
N TYR A 249 3.37 13.85 10.73
CA TYR A 249 2.36 12.90 11.16
C TYR A 249 2.85 12.06 12.36
N SER A 250 4.03 11.46 12.30
CA SER A 250 4.56 10.67 13.41
C SER A 250 4.87 11.52 14.65
N LYS A 251 5.32 12.77 14.48
CA LYS A 251 5.53 13.70 15.60
C LYS A 251 4.23 14.01 16.32
N ARG A 252 3.16 14.26 15.57
CA ARG A 252 1.81 14.43 16.12
C ARG A 252 1.39 13.21 16.94
N ILE A 253 1.53 12.01 16.37
CA ILE A 253 1.17 10.76 17.07
C ILE A 253 2.00 10.57 18.36
N ALA A 254 3.31 10.87 18.33
CA ALA A 254 4.15 10.82 19.52
C ALA A 254 3.68 11.81 20.61
N ALA A 255 3.32 13.04 20.22
CA ALA A 255 2.75 14.03 21.13
C ALA A 255 1.39 13.60 21.70
N GLU A 256 0.51 13.03 20.88
CA GLU A 256 -0.78 12.47 21.30
C GLU A 256 -0.59 11.30 22.29
N CYS A 257 0.37 10.40 22.04
CA CYS A 257 0.75 9.34 22.99
C CYS A 257 1.14 9.91 24.35
N ILE A 258 2.01 10.93 24.40
CA ILE A 258 2.42 11.58 25.66
C ILE A 258 1.21 12.23 26.34
N GLY A 259 0.37 12.97 25.59
CA GLY A 259 -0.83 13.59 26.14
C GLY A 259 -1.83 12.57 26.73
N HIS A 260 -1.95 11.41 26.11
CA HIS A 260 -2.75 10.31 26.62
C HIS A 260 -2.16 9.65 27.87
N LEU A 261 -0.85 9.44 27.90
CA LEU A 261 -0.15 8.82 29.03
C LEU A 261 -0.23 9.68 30.28
N PHE A 262 0.04 10.98 30.16
CA PHE A 262 -0.01 11.93 31.27
C PHE A 262 -1.42 12.41 31.63
N ARG A 263 -2.45 11.62 31.31
CA ARG A 263 -3.81 11.90 31.77
C ARG A 263 -3.86 12.03 33.29
N ALA A 264 -4.34 13.17 33.78
CA ALA A 264 -4.40 13.51 35.20
C ALA A 264 -3.06 13.38 35.97
N ARG A 265 -1.92 13.42 35.26
CA ARG A 265 -0.58 13.28 35.82
C ARG A 265 0.32 14.43 35.34
N GLU A 266 1.14 14.98 36.23
CA GLU A 266 2.05 16.08 35.88
C GLU A 266 3.16 15.60 34.93
N ILE A 267 3.46 16.39 33.89
CA ILE A 267 4.72 16.24 33.14
C ILE A 267 5.81 17.00 33.89
N THR A 268 6.64 16.26 34.62
CA THR A 268 7.72 16.83 35.45
C THR A 268 8.91 17.32 34.61
N ASN A 269 9.16 16.71 33.45
CA ASN A 269 10.15 17.20 32.51
C ASN A 269 9.66 18.50 31.83
N SER A 270 10.25 19.63 32.22
CA SER A 270 9.86 20.97 31.74
C SER A 270 9.99 21.16 30.24
N GLU A 271 11.01 20.58 29.59
CA GLU A 271 11.17 20.66 28.13
C GLU A 271 10.04 19.89 27.43
N MET A 272 9.82 18.64 27.84
CA MET A 272 8.76 17.79 27.30
C MET A 272 7.39 18.45 27.45
N LYS A 273 7.08 18.96 28.65
CA LYS A 273 5.82 19.65 28.94
C LYS A 273 5.60 20.80 27.97
N ARG A 274 6.58 21.71 27.86
CA ARG A 274 6.51 22.90 27.00
C ARG A 274 6.35 22.52 25.52
N GLU A 275 7.19 21.61 25.03
CA GLU A 275 7.22 21.30 23.59
C GLU A 275 6.02 20.48 23.12
N ILE A 276 5.56 19.51 23.91
CA ILE A 276 4.38 18.71 23.57
C ILE A 276 3.12 19.59 23.59
N ILE A 277 2.95 20.40 24.63
CA ILE A 277 1.79 21.31 24.72
C ILE A 277 1.82 22.33 23.58
N ALA A 278 2.96 22.95 23.29
CA ALA A 278 3.09 23.89 22.18
C ALA A 278 2.75 23.23 20.83
N HIS A 279 3.21 22.00 20.59
CA HIS A 279 2.91 21.29 19.36
C HIS A 279 1.41 20.97 19.20
N LEU A 280 0.76 20.47 20.25
CA LEU A 280 -0.67 20.18 20.24
C LEU A 280 -1.51 21.46 20.04
N LYS A 281 -1.13 22.58 20.67
CA LYS A 281 -1.75 23.91 20.43
C LYS A 281 -1.65 24.31 18.96
N GLN A 282 -0.48 24.16 18.34
CA GLN A 282 -0.26 24.50 16.93
C GLN A 282 -1.12 23.69 15.97
N ILE A 283 -1.36 22.41 16.25
CA ILE A 283 -2.24 21.56 15.43
C ILE A 283 -3.67 22.12 15.44
N ILE A 284 -4.18 22.46 16.61
CA ILE A 284 -5.53 23.01 16.78
C ILE A 284 -5.66 24.36 16.07
N MET A 285 -4.67 25.24 16.20
CA MET A 285 -4.70 26.56 15.56
C MET A 285 -4.68 26.51 14.02
N LYS A 286 -4.07 25.47 13.43
CA LYS A 286 -4.02 25.28 11.97
C LYS A 286 -5.31 24.68 11.38
N ARG A 287 -6.29 24.32 12.21
CA ARG A 287 -7.64 23.84 11.83
C ARG A 287 -7.67 22.65 10.86
N GLU A 288 -6.74 21.71 11.00
CA GLU A 288 -6.79 20.44 10.27
C GLU A 288 -7.85 19.52 10.93
N LYS A 289 -9.11 19.61 10.49
CA LYS A 289 -10.33 19.08 11.17
C LYS A 289 -10.18 17.68 11.79
N GLU A 290 -9.70 16.69 11.03
CA GLU A 290 -9.53 15.31 11.54
C GLU A 290 -8.40 15.16 12.57
N GLN A 291 -7.35 15.98 12.45
CA GLN A 291 -6.20 15.96 13.36
C GLN A 291 -6.49 16.73 14.66
N MET A 292 -7.42 17.69 14.59
CA MET A 292 -7.81 18.53 15.72
C MET A 292 -8.42 17.70 16.85
N LYS A 293 -9.28 16.72 16.55
CA LYS A 293 -9.99 15.93 17.59
C LYS A 293 -9.03 15.20 18.54
N GLN A 294 -8.01 14.54 17.99
CA GLN A 294 -7.05 13.79 18.82
C GLN A 294 -6.14 14.72 19.62
N ALA A 295 -5.74 15.85 19.04
CA ALA A 295 -4.96 16.86 19.74
C ALA A 295 -5.76 17.53 20.87
N VAL A 296 -7.05 17.83 20.65
CA VAL A 296 -7.98 18.35 21.67
C VAL A 296 -8.11 17.34 22.81
N GLN A 297 -8.36 16.06 22.51
CA GLN A 297 -8.41 15.02 23.54
C GLN A 297 -7.11 14.90 24.34
N ALA A 298 -5.96 14.98 23.67
CA ALA A 298 -4.66 14.94 24.35
C ALA A 298 -4.49 16.12 25.31
N LEU A 299 -4.84 17.34 24.91
CA LEU A 299 -4.78 18.52 25.78
C LEU A 299 -5.79 18.43 26.94
N ASN A 300 -7.02 17.99 26.68
CA ASN A 300 -8.04 17.81 27.72
C ASN A 300 -7.58 16.81 28.79
N ARG A 301 -6.92 15.71 28.40
CA ARG A 301 -6.36 14.72 29.34
C ARG A 301 -5.22 15.31 30.17
N LEU A 302 -4.35 16.13 29.56
CA LEU A 302 -3.28 16.83 30.27
C LEU A 302 -3.83 17.86 31.26
N ALA A 303 -4.86 18.61 30.89
CA ALA A 303 -5.47 19.68 31.69
C ALA A 303 -6.18 19.19 32.97
N LEU A 304 -6.40 17.88 33.11
CA LEU A 304 -6.85 17.27 34.36
C LEU A 304 -5.84 17.45 35.51
N ASN A 305 -4.55 17.64 35.18
CA ASN A 305 -3.54 18.03 36.15
C ASN A 305 -3.35 19.56 36.14
N ALA A 306 -3.33 20.19 37.32
CA ALA A 306 -3.29 21.65 37.45
C ALA A 306 -2.02 22.29 36.87
N VAL A 307 -0.85 21.64 37.00
CA VAL A 307 0.43 22.18 36.49
C VAL A 307 0.45 22.16 34.96
N ASN A 308 0.00 21.06 34.36
CA ASN A 308 -0.11 20.98 32.90
C ASN A 308 -1.16 21.95 32.38
N ARG A 309 -2.32 22.09 33.07
CA ARG A 309 -3.36 23.06 32.71
C ARG A 309 -2.84 24.49 32.69
N ALA A 310 -2.08 24.89 33.70
CA ALA A 310 -1.47 26.22 33.75
C ALA A 310 -0.53 26.48 32.57
N GLU A 311 0.20 25.47 32.09
CA GLU A 311 1.03 25.59 30.87
C GLU A 311 0.18 25.69 29.59
N ILE A 312 -0.92 24.95 29.51
CA ILE A 312 -1.84 24.98 28.37
C ILE A 312 -2.49 26.37 28.24
N GLU A 313 -2.97 26.93 29.35
CA GLU A 313 -3.69 28.21 29.41
C GLU A 313 -2.80 29.44 29.19
N LYS A 314 -1.47 29.28 29.13
CA LYS A 314 -0.56 30.37 28.77
C LYS A 314 -0.97 31.02 27.45
N ASP A 315 -0.73 32.33 27.39
CA ASP A 315 -1.06 33.21 26.26
C ASP A 315 -2.57 33.27 25.97
N GLY A 316 -3.42 32.93 26.95
CA GLY A 316 -4.87 32.98 26.84
C GLY A 316 -5.47 31.88 25.95
N PHE A 317 -4.74 30.78 25.73
CA PHE A 317 -5.25 29.68 24.93
C PHE A 317 -6.33 28.90 25.67
N VAL A 318 -7.46 28.66 24.98
CA VAL A 318 -8.57 27.84 25.47
C VAL A 318 -8.66 26.60 24.59
N VAL A 319 -8.72 25.42 25.21
CA VAL A 319 -8.94 24.16 24.48
C VAL A 319 -10.37 24.17 23.95
N PRO A 320 -10.60 23.99 22.64
CA PRO A 320 -11.96 23.88 22.09
C PRO A 320 -12.72 22.69 22.67
N ASP A 321 -14.05 22.81 22.75
CA ASP A 321 -14.91 21.70 23.14
C ASP A 321 -14.82 20.54 22.11
N ASP A 322 -14.91 19.31 22.60
CA ASP A 322 -14.96 18.09 21.77
C ASP A 322 -16.39 17.97 21.17
N ASP A 323 -16.58 18.46 19.93
CA ASP A 323 -17.79 18.15 19.14
C ASP A 323 -17.81 16.70 18.61
#